data_AF-A0A0N4ZW85-F1
#
_entry.id   AF-A0A0N4ZW85-F1
#
_cell.length_a   1.000
_cell.length_b   1.000
_cell.length_c   1.000
_cell.angle_alpha   90.00
_cell.angle_beta   90.00
_cell.angle_gamma   90.00
#
_symmetry.space_group_name_H-M   'P 1'
#
loop_
_entity.id
_entity.type
_entity.pdbx_description
1 polymer ?
#
loop_
_entity_poly.entity_id
_entity_poly.type
_entity_poly.pdbx_seq_one_letter_code
_entity_poly.pdbx_strand_id
1 'polypeptide(L)'
;MNTQYVAELNQESVNELTMNTNFFAPQPIYGGDRPSDCTQKNTYFCPSRKGPTDEWKCIKLEDLCDSHPDCPNYEDENPTICMFHVLLRNQLQIFAKIVKSALENKRGKE
;
A
#
# COMPACT_ATOMS: atom_id res chain seq x y z
N MET A 1 0.05 42.13 23.35
CA MET A 1 -0.03 40.66 23.49
C MET A 1 1.20 40.11 22.81
N ASN A 2 2.36 39.96 23.51
CA ASN A 2 2.82 38.77 24.25
C ASN A 2 2.61 37.46 23.43
N THR A 3 3.62 36.62 23.14
CA THR A 3 4.91 36.40 23.83
C THR A 3 5.91 35.66 22.92
N GLN A 4 7.21 35.91 23.15
CA GLN A 4 8.39 35.09 22.84
C GLN A 4 8.14 33.56 22.93
N TYR A 5 8.85 32.75 22.13
CA TYR A 5 9.76 31.69 22.59
C TYR A 5 10.50 31.08 21.38
N VAL A 6 11.73 31.54 21.16
CA VAL A 6 12.75 30.76 20.45
C VAL A 6 13.28 29.73 21.45
N ALA A 7 13.18 28.45 21.12
CA ALA A 7 13.80 27.39 21.90
C ALA A 7 15.22 27.16 21.37
N GLU A 8 16.20 27.59 22.15
CA GLU A 8 17.61 27.24 22.03
C GLU A 8 17.76 25.74 22.31
N LEU A 9 18.24 24.98 21.33
CA LEU A 9 18.66 23.59 21.57
C LEU A 9 20.11 23.60 22.04
N ASN A 10 20.28 23.41 23.36
CA ASN A 10 21.57 23.30 24.04
C ASN A 10 22.33 22.05 23.61
N GLN A 11 23.63 22.23 23.43
CA GLN A 11 24.61 21.29 22.88
C GLN A 11 25.25 20.42 23.98
N GLU A 12 24.45 19.84 24.88
CA GLU A 12 24.92 18.99 25.99
C GLU A 12 24.08 17.71 26.22
N SER A 13 23.57 17.08 25.16
CA SER A 13 23.06 15.71 25.24
C SER A 13 23.53 14.82 24.08
N VAL A 14 24.70 15.16 23.52
CA VAL A 14 25.37 14.34 22.50
C VAL A 14 26.20 13.26 23.19
N ASN A 15 25.60 12.37 23.99
CA ASN A 15 26.33 11.25 24.59
C ASN A 15 25.48 10.05 25.05
N GLU A 16 24.33 9.80 24.44
CA GLU A 16 23.61 8.52 24.63
C GLU A 16 23.31 7.79 23.32
N LEU A 17 24.18 7.98 22.32
CA LEU A 17 24.21 7.18 21.09
C LEU A 17 25.21 6.01 21.24
N THR A 18 25.11 5.18 22.28
CA THR A 18 25.75 3.84 22.25
C THR A 18 24.94 2.78 23.03
N MET A 19 24.16 2.01 22.27
CA MET A 19 23.88 0.57 22.41
C MET A 19 23.43 -0.02 23.76
N ASN A 20 22.13 -0.34 23.87
CA ASN A 20 21.53 -1.67 24.15
C ASN A 20 20.09 -1.45 24.66
N THR A 21 19.04 -1.82 23.95
CA THR A 21 18.56 -3.19 23.84
C THR A 21 17.43 -3.23 22.82
N ASN A 22 17.44 -4.27 21.97
CA ASN A 22 16.33 -4.77 21.16
C ASN A 22 14.95 -4.17 21.45
N PHE A 23 14.42 -3.24 20.64
CA PHE A 23 12.96 -3.15 20.41
C PHE A 23 12.66 -2.28 19.18
N PHE A 24 11.94 -2.89 18.23
CA PHE A 24 11.36 -2.30 17.02
C PHE A 24 12.35 -1.72 16.00
N ALA A 25 12.90 -2.60 15.15
CA ALA A 25 13.19 -2.19 13.78
C ALA A 25 11.89 -1.59 13.21
N PRO A 26 11.91 -0.40 12.57
CA PRO A 26 10.76 0.07 11.82
C PRO A 26 10.46 -1.01 10.79
N GLN A 27 9.31 -1.67 10.96
CA GLN A 27 8.82 -2.67 10.01
C GLN A 27 8.92 -2.03 8.62
N PRO A 28 9.45 -2.73 7.60
CA PRO A 28 9.53 -2.18 6.27
C PRO A 28 8.14 -1.68 5.86
N ILE A 29 8.06 -0.39 5.55
CA ILE A 29 6.81 0.32 5.20
C ILE A 29 6.11 -0.33 4.00
N TYR A 30 6.83 -1.14 3.21
CA TYR A 30 6.27 -2.15 2.33
C TYR A 30 7.11 -3.44 2.40
N GLY A 31 6.53 -4.52 2.94
CA GLY A 31 7.09 -5.87 2.81
C GLY A 31 7.74 -6.44 4.07
N GLY A 32 7.04 -6.43 5.21
CA GLY A 32 7.37 -7.31 6.34
C GLY A 32 6.98 -8.75 6.03
N ASP A 33 7.64 -9.72 6.67
CA ASP A 33 7.46 -11.17 6.46
C ASP A 33 6.00 -11.53 6.20
N ARG A 34 5.72 -11.82 4.93
CA ARG A 34 4.38 -12.04 4.38
C ARG A 34 3.71 -13.17 5.17
N PRO A 35 2.67 -12.91 6.00
CA PRO A 35 1.89 -13.99 6.58
C PRO A 35 1.27 -14.72 5.38
N SER A 36 1.62 -15.99 5.22
CA SER A 36 1.33 -16.80 4.03
C SER A 36 -0.14 -17.20 3.86
N ASP A 37 -1.10 -16.40 4.33
CA ASP A 37 -2.48 -16.85 4.49
C ASP A 37 -3.38 -16.51 3.30
N CYS A 38 -2.93 -15.65 2.39
CA CYS A 38 -3.60 -15.48 1.10
C CYS A 38 -3.18 -16.62 0.16
N THR A 39 -3.75 -17.81 0.38
CA THR A 39 -3.48 -19.04 -0.39
C THR A 39 -4.02 -18.98 -1.83
N GLN A 40 -4.91 -18.03 -2.11
CA GLN A 40 -5.55 -17.86 -3.41
C GLN A 40 -4.68 -17.04 -4.37
N LYS A 41 -4.61 -17.46 -5.63
CA LYS A 41 -3.91 -16.70 -6.68
C LYS A 41 -4.55 -15.31 -6.84
N ASN A 42 -3.73 -14.29 -7.08
CA ASN A 42 -4.13 -12.90 -7.29
C ASN A 42 -4.85 -12.24 -6.09
N THR A 43 -4.57 -12.73 -4.88
CA THR A 43 -5.02 -12.08 -3.64
C THR A 43 -3.87 -11.40 -2.90
N TYR A 44 -4.20 -10.30 -2.23
CA TYR A 44 -3.30 -9.43 -1.48
C TYR A 44 -3.78 -9.36 -0.04
N PHE A 45 -2.86 -9.29 0.91
CA PHE A 45 -3.21 -9.10 2.31
C PHE A 45 -3.29 -7.60 2.62
N CYS A 46 -4.21 -7.22 3.51
CA CYS A 46 -4.25 -5.89 4.08
C CYS A 46 -3.06 -5.68 5.04
N PRO A 47 -2.33 -4.55 4.99
CA PRO A 47 -1.23 -4.27 5.92
C PRO A 47 -1.64 -4.24 7.40
N SER A 48 -2.91 -3.96 7.71
CA SER A 48 -3.48 -3.98 9.05
C SER A 48 -4.54 -5.07 9.23
N ARG A 49 -4.65 -5.54 10.47
CA ARG A 49 -5.76 -6.37 10.96
C ARG A 49 -6.78 -5.52 11.70
N LYS A 50 -8.03 -6.00 11.79
CA LYS A 50 -9.09 -5.34 12.58
C LYS A 50 -8.78 -5.34 14.08
N GLY A 51 -8.16 -6.40 14.56
CA GLY A 51 -7.78 -6.58 15.96
C GLY A 51 -6.52 -7.43 16.10
N PRO A 52 -5.94 -7.51 17.31
CA PRO A 52 -4.69 -8.23 17.55
C PRO A 52 -4.82 -9.76 17.34
N THR A 53 -6.02 -10.30 17.51
CA THR A 53 -6.34 -11.73 17.34
C THR A 53 -7.03 -12.05 16.02
N ASP A 54 -7.39 -11.03 15.24
CA ASP A 54 -8.12 -11.24 14.00
C ASP A 54 -7.19 -11.81 12.91
N GLU A 55 -7.77 -12.60 12.02
CA GLU A 55 -7.08 -13.09 10.84
C GLU A 55 -6.75 -11.95 9.87
N TRP A 56 -5.72 -12.16 9.06
CA TRP A 56 -5.37 -11.23 7.99
C TRP A 56 -6.44 -11.25 6.90
N LYS A 57 -7.03 -10.10 6.60
CA LYS A 57 -7.97 -9.99 5.48
C LYS A 57 -7.20 -10.08 4.16
N CYS A 58 -7.66 -10.97 3.28
CA CYS A 58 -7.21 -11.06 1.90
C CYS A 58 -8.24 -10.42 0.97
N ILE A 59 -7.76 -9.61 0.04
CA ILE A 59 -8.55 -8.90 -0.97
C ILE A 59 -8.03 -9.28 -2.36
N LYS A 60 -8.85 -9.12 -3.39
CA LYS A 60 -8.41 -9.40 -4.77
C LYS A 60 -7.71 -8.19 -5.37
N LEU A 61 -7.03 -8.41 -6.50
CA LEU A 61 -6.47 -7.31 -7.30
C LEU A 61 -7.52 -6.27 -7.73
N GLU A 62 -8.74 -6.74 -8.03
CA GLU A 62 -9.83 -5.90 -8.53
C GLU A 62 -10.42 -4.97 -7.47
N ASP A 63 -10.25 -5.35 -6.21
CA ASP A 63 -10.69 -4.63 -4.99
C ASP A 63 -9.67 -3.55 -4.57
N LEU A 64 -8.55 -3.38 -5.31
CA LEU A 64 -7.61 -2.30 -5.05
C LEU A 64 -8.01 -1.03 -5.81
N CYS A 65 -8.15 0.09 -5.10
CA CYS A 65 -8.46 1.39 -5.66
C CYS A 65 -9.77 1.40 -6.45
N ASP A 66 -10.82 0.79 -5.91
CA ASP A 66 -12.15 0.64 -6.49
C ASP A 66 -13.21 1.57 -5.83
N SER A 67 -12.80 2.43 -4.89
CA SER A 67 -13.65 3.31 -4.08
C SER A 67 -14.48 2.59 -3.01
N HIS A 68 -14.26 1.30 -2.78
CA HIS A 68 -14.84 0.54 -1.69
C HIS A 68 -13.76 0.16 -0.68
N PRO A 69 -13.87 0.59 0.59
CA PRO A 69 -12.91 0.15 1.59
C PRO A 69 -13.07 -1.32 1.94
N ASP A 70 -12.16 -2.12 1.41
CA ASP A 70 -12.00 -3.51 1.74
C ASP A 70 -11.06 -3.71 2.91
N CYS A 71 -9.96 -2.97 3.02
CA CYS A 71 -9.06 -3.16 4.16
C CYS A 71 -9.58 -2.48 5.44
N PRO A 72 -9.27 -3.03 6.64
CA PRO A 72 -9.77 -2.52 7.92
C PRO A 72 -9.54 -1.04 8.16
N ASN A 73 -8.40 -0.53 7.66
CA ASN A 73 -7.93 0.84 7.85
C ASN A 73 -7.88 1.63 6.54
N TYR A 74 -8.69 1.27 5.53
CA TYR A 74 -8.74 2.01 4.25
C TYR A 74 -7.40 1.98 3.48
N GLU A 75 -6.59 0.94 3.68
CA GLU A 75 -5.21 0.86 3.16
C GLU A 75 -5.15 0.59 1.66
N ASP A 76 -6.12 -0.18 1.18
CA ASP A 76 -6.41 -0.48 -0.22
C ASP A 76 -6.84 0.75 -1.03
N GLU A 77 -7.49 1.71 -0.37
CA GLU A 77 -8.00 2.94 -0.96
C GLU A 77 -7.15 4.18 -0.62
N ASN A 78 -5.90 3.97 -0.17
CA ASN A 78 -5.02 5.06 0.20
C ASN A 78 -4.72 5.98 -1.01
N PRO A 79 -5.01 7.30 -0.94
CA PRO A 79 -4.89 8.20 -2.10
C PRO A 79 -3.48 8.28 -2.69
N THR A 80 -2.45 8.25 -1.84
CA THR A 80 -1.05 8.32 -2.26
C THR A 80 -0.65 7.08 -3.05
N ILE A 81 -1.17 5.92 -2.67
CA ILE A 81 -0.87 4.63 -3.30
C ILE A 81 -1.70 4.45 -4.57
N CYS A 82 -2.99 4.83 -4.51
CA CYS A 82 -3.90 4.71 -5.64
C CYS A 82 -3.58 5.66 -6.79
N MET A 83 -2.90 6.78 -6.55
CA MET A 83 -2.53 7.72 -7.61
C MET A 83 -1.85 7.03 -8.80
N PHE A 84 -0.85 6.18 -8.54
CA PHE A 84 -0.16 5.46 -9.60
C PHE A 84 -1.00 4.32 -10.18
N HIS A 85 -1.76 3.62 -9.33
CA HIS A 85 -2.59 2.51 -9.76
C HIS A 85 -3.66 2.96 -10.76
N VAL A 86 -4.38 4.05 -10.47
CA VAL A 86 -5.45 4.59 -11.32
C VAL A 86 -4.89 5.05 -12.67
N LEU A 87 -3.77 5.76 -12.68
CA LEU A 87 -3.14 6.24 -13.92
C LEU A 87 -2.73 5.08 -14.82
N LEU A 88 -2.08 4.05 -14.26
CA LEU A 88 -1.64 2.88 -15.01
C LEU A 88 -2.81 1.99 -15.46
N ARG A 89 -3.81 1.77 -14.59
CA ARG A 89 -5.00 0.98 -14.90
C ARG A 89 -5.75 1.56 -16.10
N ASN A 90 -5.92 2.88 -16.16
CA ASN A 90 -6.59 3.54 -17.27
C ASN A 90 -5.84 3.35 -18.61
N GLN A 91 -4.52 3.55 -18.61
CA GLN A 91 -3.70 3.37 -19.82
C GLN A 91 -3.70 1.91 -20.31
N LEU A 92 -3.54 0.96 -19.38
CA LEU A 92 -3.53 -0.47 -19.70
C LEU A 92 -4.89 -0.94 -20.23
N GLN A 93 -6.01 -0.45 -19.68
CA GLN A 93 -7.34 -0.80 -20.16
C GLN A 93 -7.60 -0.29 -21.58
N ILE A 94 -7.15 0.91 -21.91
CA ILE A 94 -7.25 1.46 -23.28
C ILE A 94 -6.44 0.59 -24.24
N PHE A 95 -5.19 0.28 -23.88
CA PHE A 95 -4.34 -0.57 -24.69
C PHE A 95 -4.95 -1.96 -24.91
N ALA A 96 -5.43 -2.60 -23.84
CA ALA A 96 -6.09 -3.90 -23.92
C ALA A 96 -7.32 -3.90 -24.85
N LYS A 97 -8.14 -2.83 -24.80
CA LYS A 97 -9.27 -2.65 -25.72
C LYS A 97 -8.82 -2.56 -27.17
N ILE A 98 -7.79 -1.76 -27.47
CA ILE A 98 -7.26 -1.60 -28.82
C ILE A 98 -6.72 -2.93 -29.36
N VAL A 99 -5.91 -3.64 -28.56
CA VAL A 99 -5.36 -4.93 -28.94
C VAL A 99 -6.47 -5.95 -29.20
N LYS A 100 -7.47 -6.03 -28.31
CA LYS A 100 -8.61 -6.94 -28.48
C LYS A 100 -9.35 -6.66 -29.80
N SER A 101 -9.69 -5.41 -30.09
CA SER A 101 -10.36 -5.02 -31.34
C SER A 101 -9.51 -5.34 -32.57
N ALA A 102 -8.18 -5.15 -32.51
CA ALA A 102 -7.29 -5.48 -33.61
C ALA A 102 -7.21 -6.99 -33.88
N LEU A 103 -7.19 -7.81 -32.82
CA LEU A 103 -7.21 -9.28 -32.92
C LEU A 103 -8.53 -9.79 -33.48
N GLU A 104 -9.66 -9.24 -33.03
CA GLU A 104 -11.00 -9.60 -33.53
C GLU A 104 -11.17 -9.24 -35.01
N ASN A 105 -10.68 -8.07 -35.43
CA ASN A 105 -10.69 -7.65 -36.83
C ASN A 105 -9.82 -8.52 -37.75
N LYS A 106 -8.76 -9.14 -37.23
CA LYS A 106 -7.96 -10.11 -37.99
C LYS A 106 -8.70 -11.44 -38.14
N ARG A 107 -9.38 -11.91 -37.08
CA ARG A 107 -10.11 -13.19 -37.08
C ARG A 107 -11.32 -13.19 -38.04
N GLY A 108 -11.90 -12.03 -38.36
CA GLY A 108 -12.98 -11.91 -39.33
C GLY A 108 -12.55 -11.75 -40.80
N LYS A 109 -11.25 -11.82 -41.10
CA LYS A 109 -10.67 -11.70 -42.46
C LYS A 109 -10.05 -13.00 -42.97
N GLU A 110 -10.20 -14.10 -42.24
CA GLU A 110 -9.96 -15.49 -42.68
C GLU A 110 -11.30 -16.17 -42.96
#